data_AF-A0A842NLF1-F1
#
_entry.id   AF-A0A842NLF1-F1
#
_cell.length_a   1.000
_cell.length_b   1.000
_cell.length_c   1.000
_cell.angle_alpha   90.00
_cell.angle_beta   90.00
_cell.angle_gamma   90.00
#
_symmetry.space_group_name_H-M   'P 1'
#
loop_
_entity.id
_entity.type
_entity.pdbx_description
1 polymer ?
#
loop_
_entity_poly.entity_id
_entity_poly.type
_entity_poly.pdbx_seq_one_letter_code
_entity_poly.pdbx_strand_id
1 'polypeptide(L)'
;PSFNVIGNSPLVLRESLLDEVYTMAENFVKASAKLVPPGMNGPFCIEGVYDENAQFSAFEFSARIVAGTNIFMNGSPYTTLIFDEPMSMGRRIAREIKEADANNQLKNIIT
;
A
#
# COMPACT_ATOMS: atom_id res chain seq x y z
N PRO A 1 16.64 1.22 24.08
CA PRO A 1 16.21 0.06 23.26
C PRO A 1 16.28 0.42 21.77
N SER A 2 16.72 -0.51 20.93
CA SER A 2 16.69 -0.39 19.46
C SER A 2 15.55 -1.26 18.94
N PHE A 3 14.74 -0.71 18.04
CA PHE A 3 13.61 -1.41 17.40
C PHE A 3 14.05 -1.91 16.01
N ASN A 4 15.07 -2.76 15.98
CA ASN A 4 15.56 -3.34 14.73
C ASN A 4 14.50 -4.26 14.13
N VAL A 5 14.16 -4.03 12.85
CA VAL A 5 13.21 -4.85 12.11
C VAL A 5 13.86 -6.20 11.74
N ILE A 6 13.28 -7.30 12.22
CA ILE A 6 13.78 -8.67 11.95
C ILE A 6 12.85 -9.45 11.01
N GLY A 7 11.55 -9.15 11.03
CA GLY A 7 10.56 -9.88 10.25
C GLY A 7 9.19 -9.21 10.27
N ASN A 8 8.21 -9.87 9.64
CA ASN A 8 6.84 -9.39 9.51
C ASN A 8 5.88 -10.53 9.84
N SER A 9 4.74 -10.20 10.44
CA SER A 9 3.65 -11.15 10.73
C SER A 9 2.37 -10.70 10.03
N PRO A 10 1.56 -11.62 9.47
CA PRO A 10 0.28 -11.24 8.89
C PRO A 10 -0.70 -10.80 9.97
N LEU A 11 -1.53 -9.81 9.63
CA LEU A 11 -2.68 -9.37 10.41
C LEU A 11 -3.78 -8.91 9.47
N VAL A 12 -5.02 -8.96 9.95
CA VAL A 12 -6.16 -8.30 9.33
C VAL A 12 -6.75 -7.32 10.33
N LEU A 13 -7.22 -6.19 9.83
CA LEU A 13 -7.85 -5.16 10.64
C LEU A 13 -9.31 -5.54 10.93
N ARG A 14 -9.85 -5.07 12.06
CA ARG A 14 -11.29 -5.05 12.30
C ARG A 14 -11.98 -4.32 11.14
N GLU A 15 -12.97 -4.95 10.52
CA GLU A 15 -13.61 -4.46 9.30
C GLU A 15 -14.15 -3.03 9.42
N SER A 16 -14.73 -2.68 10.58
CA SER A 16 -15.27 -1.33 10.83
C SER A 16 -14.24 -0.20 10.79
N LEU A 17 -12.94 -0.51 10.75
CA LEU A 17 -11.85 0.47 10.69
C LEU A 17 -11.32 0.67 9.26
N LEU A 18 -11.77 -0.15 8.29
CA LEU A 18 -11.24 -0.10 6.93
C LEU A 18 -11.59 1.21 6.21
N ASP A 19 -12.78 1.75 6.44
CA ASP A 19 -13.23 3.02 5.82
C ASP A 19 -12.29 4.19 6.14
N GLU A 20 -11.83 4.26 7.40
CA GLU A 20 -10.85 5.27 7.84
C GLU A 20 -9.49 5.07 7.16
N VAL A 21 -9.03 3.82 7.02
CA VAL A 21 -7.78 3.49 6.31
C VAL A 21 -7.84 3.90 4.84
N TYR A 22 -8.97 3.66 4.16
CA TYR A 22 -9.18 4.12 2.78
C TYR A 22 -9.17 5.64 2.68
N THR A 23 -9.90 6.32 3.58
CA THR A 23 -9.94 7.79 3.64
C THR A 23 -8.54 8.38 3.84
N MET A 24 -7.76 7.80 4.75
CA MET A 24 -6.37 8.20 5.00
C MET A 24 -5.49 8.02 3.75
N ALA A 25 -5.61 6.88 3.07
CA ALA A 25 -4.87 6.60 1.84
C ALA A 25 -5.22 7.59 0.71
N GLU A 26 -6.49 7.89 0.50
CA GLU A 26 -6.92 8.88 -0.49
C GLU A 26 -6.38 10.28 -0.20
N ASN A 27 -6.43 10.70 1.07
CA ASN A 27 -5.90 11.98 1.49
C ASN A 27 -4.39 12.06 1.26
N PHE A 28 -3.67 10.97 1.52
CA PHE A 28 -2.24 10.88 1.24
C PHE A 28 -1.94 11.01 -0.26
N VAL A 29 -2.65 10.28 -1.13
CA VAL A 29 -2.49 10.38 -2.59
C VAL A 29 -2.80 11.80 -3.08
N LYS A 30 -3.92 12.40 -2.66
CA LYS A 30 -4.31 13.78 -3.01
C LYS A 30 -3.26 14.79 -2.57
N ALA A 31 -2.77 14.68 -1.33
CA ALA A 31 -1.74 15.56 -0.80
C ALA A 31 -0.41 15.40 -1.56
N SER A 32 0.01 14.16 -1.85
CA SER A 32 1.23 13.88 -2.62
C SER A 32 1.18 14.48 -4.01
N ALA A 33 0.05 14.37 -4.74
CA ALA A 33 -0.11 14.96 -6.06
C ALA A 33 -0.04 16.49 -6.05
N LYS A 34 -0.52 17.13 -4.96
CA LYS A 34 -0.43 18.59 -4.79
C LYS A 34 0.97 19.06 -4.44
N LEU A 35 1.66 18.34 -3.55
CA LEU A 35 2.95 18.75 -2.98
C LEU A 35 4.14 18.34 -3.85
N VAL A 36 4.06 17.17 -4.49
CA VAL A 36 5.13 16.55 -5.29
C VAL A 36 4.54 15.90 -6.53
N PRO A 37 4.28 16.65 -7.61
CA PRO A 37 3.75 16.10 -8.86
C PRO A 37 4.67 15.02 -9.46
N PRO A 38 4.14 13.92 -10.06
CA PRO A 38 2.73 13.64 -10.32
C PRO A 38 1.96 13.08 -9.11
N GLY A 39 2.62 12.90 -7.96
CA GLY A 39 2.09 12.25 -6.77
C GLY A 39 2.43 10.76 -6.72
N MET A 40 1.77 10.03 -5.82
CA MET A 40 1.98 8.60 -5.64
C MET A 40 1.21 7.77 -6.69
N ASN A 41 1.94 7.09 -7.57
CA ASN A 41 1.41 6.26 -8.66
C ASN A 41 1.76 4.76 -8.50
N GLY A 42 2.20 4.36 -7.32
CA GLY A 42 2.66 3.01 -7.03
C GLY A 42 2.46 2.62 -5.55
N PRO A 43 3.15 1.58 -5.06
CA PRO A 43 2.98 1.11 -3.69
C PRO A 43 3.48 2.15 -2.68
N PHE A 44 2.75 2.27 -1.58
CA PHE A 44 3.17 3.02 -0.41
C PHE A 44 2.67 2.34 0.86
N CYS A 45 3.21 2.73 2.01
CA CYS A 45 2.77 2.27 3.32
C CYS A 45 2.67 3.47 4.26
N ILE A 46 1.60 3.54 5.05
CA ILE A 46 1.48 4.46 6.18
C ILE A 46 1.66 3.61 7.45
N GLU A 47 2.68 3.95 8.23
CA GLU A 47 3.15 3.16 9.36
C GLU A 47 2.74 3.87 10.65
N GLY A 48 2.05 3.14 11.52
CA GLY A 48 1.39 3.72 12.68
C GLY A 48 0.94 2.70 13.70
N VAL A 49 0.25 3.20 14.72
CA VAL A 49 -0.30 2.39 15.82
C VAL A 49 -1.77 2.76 16.05
N TYR A 50 -2.55 1.78 16.50
CA TYR A 50 -3.88 2.00 17.04
C TYR A 50 -3.81 2.10 18.57
N ASP A 51 -4.54 3.04 19.16
CA ASP A 51 -4.75 3.10 20.60
C ASP A 51 -5.92 2.22 21.07
N GLU A 52 -6.23 2.28 22.38
CA GLU A 52 -7.35 1.54 22.98
C GLU A 52 -8.74 1.96 22.47
N ASN A 53 -8.84 3.16 21.87
CA ASN A 53 -10.06 3.71 21.29
C ASN A 53 -10.14 3.47 19.77
N ALA A 54 -9.27 2.61 19.23
CA ALA A 54 -9.12 2.34 17.81
C ALA A 54 -8.85 3.60 16.97
N GLN A 55 -8.11 4.57 17.52
CA GLN A 55 -7.61 5.73 16.78
C GLN A 55 -6.23 5.44 16.19
N PHE A 56 -6.06 5.65 14.88
CA PHE A 56 -4.78 5.45 14.21
C PHE A 56 -3.88 6.68 14.32
N SER A 57 -2.64 6.49 14.75
CA SER A 57 -1.59 7.51 14.75
C SER A 57 -0.42 7.08 13.87
N ALA A 58 -0.17 7.82 12.79
CA ALA A 58 0.97 7.60 11.91
C ALA A 58 2.27 8.16 12.53
N PHE A 59 3.36 7.41 12.43
CA PHE A 59 4.70 7.87 12.81
C PHE A 59 5.67 7.92 11.63
N GLU A 60 5.41 7.17 10.55
CA GLU A 60 6.22 7.15 9.33
C GLU A 60 5.35 6.81 8.11
N PHE A 61 5.86 7.10 6.92
CA PHE A 61 5.36 6.51 5.69
C PHE A 61 6.53 6.10 4.80
N SER A 62 6.30 5.04 4.02
CA SER A 62 7.20 4.59 2.97
C SER A 62 6.58 4.90 1.60
N ALA A 63 7.20 5.78 0.82
CA ALA A 63 6.78 6.11 -0.55
C ALA A 63 7.21 5.06 -1.60
N ARG A 64 7.22 3.79 -1.19
CA ARG A 64 7.62 2.63 -2.00
C ARG A 64 7.09 1.34 -1.36
N ILE A 65 7.34 0.21 -2.01
CA ILE A 65 7.11 -1.11 -1.43
C ILE A 65 7.87 -1.30 -0.10
N VAL A 66 7.24 -2.01 0.85
CA VAL A 66 7.77 -2.33 2.17
C VAL A 66 7.93 -3.84 2.37
N ALA A 67 8.82 -4.23 3.28
CA ALA A 67 9.10 -5.64 3.60
C ALA A 67 7.86 -6.40 4.11
N GLY A 68 6.90 -5.70 4.72
CA GLY A 68 5.61 -6.27 5.14
C GLY A 68 4.79 -6.88 4.00
N THR A 69 5.09 -6.57 2.74
CA THR A 69 4.44 -7.20 1.59
C THR A 69 4.98 -8.61 1.27
N ASN A 70 6.17 -8.97 1.78
CA ASN A 70 6.82 -10.26 1.49
C ASN A 70 6.05 -11.49 2.02
N ILE A 71 5.21 -11.30 3.03
CA ILE A 71 4.39 -12.39 3.60
C ILE A 71 3.16 -12.70 2.73
N PHE A 72 2.85 -11.88 1.73
CA PHE A 72 1.70 -12.00 0.85
C PHE A 72 2.08 -12.32 -0.60
N MET A 73 3.14 -13.11 -0.80
CA MET A 73 3.63 -13.51 -2.13
C MET A 73 2.60 -14.28 -2.96
N ASN A 74 1.66 -14.98 -2.32
CA ASN A 74 0.57 -15.71 -2.96
C ASN A 74 -0.80 -15.03 -2.72
N GLY A 75 -0.82 -13.72 -2.51
CA GLY A 75 -2.02 -12.96 -2.17
C GLY A 75 -2.18 -12.70 -0.67
N SER A 76 -3.08 -11.79 -0.34
CA SER A 76 -3.53 -11.46 1.02
C SER A 76 -5.04 -11.68 1.14
N PRO A 77 -5.58 -11.67 2.39
CA PRO A 77 -7.03 -11.65 2.60
C PRO A 77 -7.73 -10.52 1.83
N TYR A 78 -7.07 -9.36 1.66
CA TYR A 78 -7.63 -8.22 0.94
C TYR A 78 -7.56 -8.38 -0.59
N THR A 79 -6.44 -8.84 -1.13
CA THR A 79 -6.33 -8.99 -2.59
C THR A 79 -7.22 -10.08 -3.14
N THR A 80 -7.56 -11.09 -2.33
CA THR A 80 -8.50 -12.17 -2.68
C THR A 80 -9.91 -11.64 -2.92
N LEU A 81 -10.28 -10.49 -2.35
CA LEU A 81 -11.57 -9.85 -2.58
C LEU A 81 -11.65 -9.11 -3.93
N ILE A 82 -10.50 -8.88 -4.57
CA ILE A 82 -10.37 -8.02 -5.76
C ILE A 82 -9.95 -8.84 -7.00
N PHE A 83 -9.15 -9.88 -6.80
CA PHE A 83 -8.55 -10.64 -7.89
C PHE A 83 -8.87 -12.13 -7.77
N ASP A 84 -9.25 -12.74 -8.89
CA ASP A 84 -9.47 -14.18 -9.02
C ASP A 84 -8.16 -14.99 -9.14
N GLU A 85 -7.00 -14.34 -8.92
CA GLU A 85 -5.69 -14.97 -8.94
C GLU A 85 -4.80 -14.45 -7.80
N PRO A 86 -3.84 -15.27 -7.30
CA PRO A 86 -2.88 -14.84 -6.29
C PRO A 86 -2.17 -13.54 -6.65
N MET A 87 -2.35 -12.49 -5.85
CA MET A 87 -1.84 -11.15 -6.15
C MET A 87 -0.94 -10.63 -5.03
N SER A 88 0.37 -10.73 -5.21
CA SER A 88 1.33 -10.01 -4.37
C SER A 88 1.49 -8.56 -4.80
N MET A 89 2.07 -7.71 -3.94
CA MET A 89 2.37 -6.33 -4.33
C MET A 89 3.38 -6.26 -5.48
N GLY A 90 4.37 -7.16 -5.51
CA GLY A 90 5.30 -7.28 -6.64
C GLY A 90 4.58 -7.63 -7.94
N ARG A 91 3.63 -8.59 -7.90
CA ARG A 91 2.80 -8.94 -9.07
C ARG A 91 1.92 -7.77 -9.49
N ARG A 92 1.37 -7.00 -8.55
CA ARG A 92 0.54 -5.82 -8.83
C ARG A 92 1.32 -4.73 -9.56
N ILE A 93 2.56 -4.46 -9.15
CA ILE A 93 3.47 -3.52 -9.84
C ILE A 93 3.75 -4.00 -11.27
N ALA A 94 4.13 -5.28 -11.42
CA ALA A 94 4.40 -5.85 -12.75
C ALA A 94 3.17 -5.79 -13.68
N ARG A 95 1.98 -6.01 -13.12
CA ARG A 95 0.71 -5.87 -13.86
C ARG A 95 0.49 -4.42 -14.32
N GLU A 96 0.73 -3.43 -13.45
CA GLU A 96 0.61 -2.00 -13.83
C GLU A 96 1.50 -1.68 -15.03
N ILE A 97 2.76 -2.14 -14.99
CA ILE A 97 3.71 -1.92 -16.08
C ILE A 97 3.22 -2.56 -17.38
N LYS A 98 2.75 -3.81 -17.31
CA LYS A 98 2.23 -4.53 -18.48
C LYS A 98 1.00 -3.84 -19.08
N GLU A 99 0.07 -3.38 -18.25
CA GLU A 99 -1.14 -2.69 -18.69
C GLU A 99 -0.80 -1.30 -19.26
N ALA A 100 0.10 -0.56 -18.62
CA ALA A 100 0.55 0.73 -19.13
C ALA A 100 1.29 0.59 -20.47
N ASP A 101 2.11 -0.44 -20.67
CA ASP A 101 2.76 -0.74 -21.95
C ASP A 101 1.72 -1.06 -23.04
N ALA A 102 0.80 -1.98 -22.75
CA ALA A 102 -0.27 -2.36 -23.67
C ALA A 102 -1.16 -1.17 -24.09
N ASN A 103 -1.35 -0.20 -23.20
CA ASN A 103 -2.14 1.01 -23.44
C ASN A 103 -1.32 2.21 -23.93
N ASN A 104 -0.02 2.06 -24.19
CA ASN A 104 0.91 3.14 -24.56
C ASN A 104 0.91 4.33 -23.56
N GLN A 105 0.79 3.99 -22.27
CA GLN A 105 0.70 4.88 -21.12
C GLN A 105 1.90 4.76 -20.16
N LEU A 106 2.99 4.09 -20.54
CA LEU A 106 4.19 3.94 -19.70
C LEU A 106 4.70 5.27 -19.13
N LYS A 107 4.65 6.34 -19.92
CA LYS A 107 5.03 7.71 -19.52
C LYS A 107 4.28 8.25 -18.27
N ASN A 108 3.16 7.65 -17.90
CA ASN A 108 2.38 8.06 -16.73
C ASN A 108 2.88 7.39 -15.43
N ILE A 109 3.61 6.28 -15.54
CA ILE A 109 4.00 5.45 -14.40
C ILE A 109 5.53 5.41 -14.18
N ILE A 110 6.30 5.97 -15.11
CA ILE A 110 7.75 6.15 -15.00
C ILE A 110 8.08 7.64 -14.92
N THR A 111 9.19 7.96 -14.27
CA THR A 111 9.73 9.32 -14.12
C THR A 111 11.22 9.33 -14.32
#